data_AF-A0AAC8Z059-F1
#
_entry.id   AF-A0AAC8Z059-F1
#
_cell.length_a   1.000
_cell.length_b   1.000
_cell.length_c   1.000
_cell.angle_alpha   90.00
_cell.angle_beta   90.00
_cell.angle_gamma   90.00
#
_symmetry.space_group_name_H-M   'P 1'
#
loop_
_entity.id
_entity.type
_entity.pdbx_description
1 polymer ?
#
loop_
_entity_poly.entity_id
_entity_poly.type
_entity_poly.pdbx_seq_one_letter_code
_entity_poly.pdbx_strand_id
1 'polypeptide(L)'
;MSPYPDAPGHRNVETSIAAAEALAPKLGRLQRMAVGAIRDAGAHGLTADELAGRLDMDRWSIQPRTSELKRKGLIRDSGQRRPNRTGKLAIVWIAP
;
A
#
# COMPACT_ATOMS: atom_id res chain seq x y z
N MET A 1 -39.00 -1.43 18.30
CA MET A 1 -37.53 -1.54 18.36
C MET A 1 -37.03 -1.61 16.92
N SER A 2 -36.58 -0.49 16.36
CA SER A 2 -36.21 -0.39 14.94
C SER A 2 -34.85 -1.06 14.70
N PRO A 3 -34.68 -1.94 13.71
CA PRO A 3 -33.38 -2.47 13.36
C PRO A 3 -32.54 -1.36 12.72
N TYR A 4 -31.32 -1.19 13.22
CA TYR A 4 -30.29 -0.38 12.58
C TYR A 4 -30.18 -0.78 11.10
N PRO A 5 -30.16 0.16 10.15
CA PRO A 5 -30.05 -0.22 8.74
C PRO A 5 -28.62 -0.65 8.44
N ASP A 6 -28.49 -1.91 8.01
CA ASP A 6 -27.48 -2.40 7.09
C ASP A 6 -27.46 -1.49 5.84
N ALA A 7 -26.52 -0.55 5.79
CA ALA A 7 -26.21 0.18 4.56
C ALA A 7 -25.03 -0.51 3.86
N PRO A 8 -25.24 -1.13 2.69
CA PRO A 8 -24.20 -1.86 1.97
C PRO A 8 -23.15 -0.90 1.40
N GLY A 9 -21.89 -1.33 1.48
CA GLY A 9 -20.72 -0.59 1.04
C GLY A 9 -20.84 -0.07 -0.38
N HIS A 10 -20.60 1.23 -0.55
CA HIS A 10 -20.49 1.81 -1.88
C HIS A 10 -19.34 2.83 -1.94
N ARG A 11 -18.38 2.50 -2.81
CA ARG A 11 -17.53 3.44 -3.57
C ARG A 11 -16.49 4.29 -2.83
N ASN A 12 -15.52 3.63 -2.20
CA ASN A 12 -14.16 4.20 -2.07
C ASN A 12 -13.12 3.56 -3.00
N VAL A 13 -13.52 2.60 -3.83
CA VAL A 13 -12.62 1.84 -4.71
C VAL A 13 -12.49 2.49 -6.10
N GLU A 14 -13.59 3.02 -6.66
CA GLU A 14 -13.53 3.78 -7.93
C GLU A 14 -12.80 5.12 -7.75
N THR A 15 -12.93 5.74 -6.57
CA THR A 15 -12.25 6.99 -6.23
C THR A 15 -10.77 6.79 -5.90
N SER A 16 -10.36 5.63 -5.38
CA SER A 16 -8.94 5.37 -5.05
C SER A 16 -8.08 5.14 -6.29
N ILE A 17 -8.59 4.44 -7.31
CA ILE A 17 -7.84 4.20 -8.56
C ILE A 17 -7.71 5.50 -9.36
N ALA A 18 -8.81 6.22 -9.59
CA ALA A 18 -8.78 7.49 -10.31
C ALA A 18 -7.96 8.57 -9.58
N ALA A 19 -8.05 8.64 -8.25
CA ALA A 19 -7.19 9.52 -7.46
C ALA A 19 -5.72 9.09 -7.52
N ALA A 20 -5.45 7.78 -7.56
CA ALA A 20 -4.10 7.27 -7.69
C ALA A 20 -3.47 7.56 -9.05
N GLU A 21 -4.26 7.48 -10.13
CA GLU A 21 -3.83 7.88 -11.46
C GLU A 21 -3.59 9.39 -11.54
N ALA A 22 -4.45 10.22 -10.95
CA ALA A 22 -4.26 11.67 -10.88
C ALA A 22 -3.01 12.07 -10.06
N LEU A 23 -2.63 11.26 -9.07
CA LEU A 23 -1.44 11.48 -8.25
C LEU A 23 -0.15 10.95 -8.89
N ALA A 24 -0.23 9.99 -9.82
CA ALA A 24 0.92 9.34 -10.43
C ALA A 24 1.95 10.32 -11.05
N PRO A 25 1.55 11.41 -11.76
CA PRO A 25 2.50 12.40 -12.28
C PRO A 25 3.27 13.15 -11.19
N LYS A 26 2.68 13.30 -9.99
CA LYS A 26 3.24 14.02 -8.84
C LYS A 26 4.09 13.12 -7.92
N LEU A 27 4.17 11.83 -8.21
CA LEU A 27 4.99 10.90 -7.45
C LEU A 27 6.46 11.03 -7.85
N GLY A 28 7.36 11.03 -6.88
CA GLY A 28 8.79 10.86 -7.16
C GLY A 28 9.08 9.46 -7.72
N ARG A 29 10.26 9.28 -8.35
CA ARG A 29 10.67 7.99 -8.96
C ARG A 29 10.48 6.79 -8.02
N LEU A 30 10.95 6.89 -6.78
CA LEU A 30 10.86 5.80 -5.79
C LEU A 30 9.43 5.49 -5.37
N GLN A 31 8.56 6.51 -5.26
CA GLN A 31 7.15 6.31 -4.94
C GLN A 31 6.43 5.55 -6.07
N ARG A 32 6.73 5.90 -7.34
CA ARG A 32 6.17 5.19 -8.50
C ARG A 32 6.60 3.73 -8.55
N MET A 33 7.89 3.46 -8.33
CA MET A 33 8.40 2.09 -8.28
C MET A 33 7.77 1.31 -7.12
N ALA A 34 7.66 1.92 -5.95
CA ALA A 34 7.06 1.30 -4.77
C ALA A 34 5.59 0.93 -4.97
N VAL A 35 4.75 1.86 -5.44
CA VAL A 35 3.33 1.59 -5.67
C VAL A 35 3.14 0.58 -6.81
N GLY A 36 3.97 0.61 -7.86
CA GLY A 36 3.95 -0.37 -8.94
C GLY A 36 4.22 -1.78 -8.43
N ALA A 37 5.32 -1.98 -7.70
CA ALA A 37 5.65 -3.29 -7.16
C ALA A 37 4.60 -3.82 -6.14
N ILE A 38 3.99 -2.93 -5.34
CA ILE A 38 2.90 -3.31 -4.44
C ILE A 38 1.64 -3.72 -5.22
N ARG A 39 1.31 -3.03 -6.32
CA ARG A 39 0.20 -3.39 -7.22
C ARG A 39 0.44 -4.75 -7.87
N ASP A 40 1.65 -4.99 -8.38
CA ASP A 40 2.03 -6.26 -9.01
C ASP A 40 1.94 -7.44 -8.02
N ALA A 41 2.16 -7.20 -6.73
CA ALA A 41 2.01 -8.20 -5.68
C ALA A 41 0.54 -8.52 -5.33
N GLY A 42 -0.42 -7.72 -5.81
CA GLY A 42 -1.84 -7.93 -5.60
C GLY A 42 -2.23 -8.11 -4.13
N ALA A 43 -3.12 -9.07 -3.87
CA ALA A 43 -3.63 -9.35 -2.52
C ALA A 43 -2.57 -9.93 -1.56
N HIS A 44 -1.48 -10.50 -2.09
CA HIS A 44 -0.37 -10.98 -1.27
C HIS A 44 0.37 -9.80 -0.62
N GLY A 45 0.47 -8.68 -1.34
CA GLY A 45 1.13 -7.47 -0.89
C GLY A 45 2.62 -7.66 -0.59
N LEU A 46 3.24 -6.61 -0.06
CA LEU A 46 4.66 -6.61 0.30
C LEU A 46 4.87 -5.88 1.62
N THR A 47 5.72 -6.44 2.47
CA THR A 47 6.33 -5.68 3.57
C THR A 47 7.33 -4.66 3.01
N ALA A 48 7.75 -3.68 3.82
CA ALA A 48 8.78 -2.73 3.42
C ALA A 48 10.12 -3.41 3.07
N ASP A 49 10.45 -4.51 3.75
CA ASP A 49 11.66 -5.29 3.53
C ASP A 49 11.59 -6.10 2.22
N GLU A 50 10.45 -6.74 1.93
CA GLU A 50 10.24 -7.47 0.67
C GLU A 50 10.17 -6.52 -0.52
N LEU A 51 9.54 -5.36 -0.35
CA LEU A 51 9.53 -4.31 -1.37
C LEU A 51 10.93 -3.81 -1.69
N ALA A 52 11.75 -3.57 -0.66
CA ALA A 52 13.15 -3.18 -0.83
C ALA A 52 13.95 -4.26 -1.58
N GLY A 53 13.77 -5.53 -1.20
CA GLY A 53 14.39 -6.66 -1.91
C GLY A 53 13.94 -6.78 -3.37
N ARG A 54 12.66 -6.57 -3.66
CA ARG A 54 12.12 -6.65 -5.03
C ARG A 54 12.58 -5.51 -5.93
N LEU A 55 12.84 -4.33 -5.36
CA LEU A 55 13.33 -3.16 -6.10
C LEU A 55 14.86 -3.06 -6.14
N ASP A 56 15.57 -4.01 -5.52
CA ASP A 56 17.02 -3.97 -5.31
C ASP A 56 17.48 -2.63 -4.69
N MET A 57 16.79 -2.24 -3.61
CA MET A 57 16.99 -0.97 -2.93
C MET A 57 17.19 -1.15 -1.44
N ASP A 58 17.84 -0.16 -0.84
CA ASP A 58 17.97 -0.10 0.60
C ASP A 58 16.60 0.17 1.28
N ARG A 59 16.35 -0.54 2.38
CA ARG A 59 15.11 -0.46 3.14
C ARG A 59 14.83 0.95 3.66
N TRP A 60 15.85 1.69 4.06
CA TRP A 60 15.71 3.06 4.57
C TRP A 60 15.28 4.04 3.48
N SER A 61 15.54 3.72 2.22
CA SER A 61 15.02 4.49 1.08
C SER A 61 13.54 4.21 0.82
N ILE A 62 13.08 2.98 1.07
CA ILE A 62 11.72 2.50 0.77
C ILE A 62 10.72 2.77 1.89
N GLN A 63 11.11 2.59 3.15
CA GLN A 63 10.22 2.73 4.30
C GLN A 63 9.53 4.12 4.42
N PRO A 64 10.21 5.25 4.11
CA PRO A 64 9.52 6.54 4.06
C PRO A 64 8.46 6.60 2.95
N ARG A 65 8.70 5.91 1.82
CA ARG A 65 7.81 5.93 0.66
C ARG A 65 6.51 5.19 0.94
N THR A 66 6.54 4.07 1.67
CA THR A 66 5.30 3.37 2.05
C THR A 66 4.43 4.27 2.94
N SER A 67 5.03 5.02 3.87
CA SER A 67 4.32 5.99 4.72
C SER A 67 3.72 7.16 3.94
N GLU A 68 4.45 7.68 2.95
CA GLU A 68 3.96 8.73 2.04
C GLU A 68 2.84 8.23 1.13
N LEU A 69 2.99 7.05 0.53
CA LEU A 69 1.98 6.42 -0.32
C LEU A 69 0.70 6.13 0.47
N LYS A 70 0.82 5.66 1.72
CA LYS A 70 -0.33 5.49 2.63
C LYS A 70 -1.06 6.82 2.86
N ARG A 71 -0.31 7.90 3.19
CA ARG A 71 -0.88 9.24 3.38
C ARG A 71 -1.59 9.77 2.13
N LYS A 72 -1.09 9.40 0.95
CA LYS A 72 -1.69 9.72 -0.35
C LYS A 72 -2.85 8.78 -0.74
N GLY A 73 -3.20 7.78 0.08
CA GLY A 73 -4.27 6.82 -0.20
C GLY A 73 -3.95 5.79 -1.30
N LEU A 74 -2.67 5.66 -1.67
CA LEU A 74 -2.24 4.84 -2.82
C LEU A 74 -1.96 3.38 -2.45
N ILE A 75 -1.75 3.13 -1.15
CA ILE A 75 -1.60 1.81 -0.56
C ILE A 75 -2.32 1.79 0.79
N ARG A 76 -2.68 0.61 1.27
CA ARG A 76 -3.30 0.40 2.58
C ARG A 76 -2.66 -0.77 3.31
N ASP A 77 -2.81 -0.77 4.63
CA ASP A 77 -2.47 -1.92 5.47
C ASP A 77 -3.44 -3.06 5.13
N SER A 78 -2.92 -4.24 4.79
CA SER A 78 -3.75 -5.40 4.46
C SER A 78 -4.36 -6.07 5.69
N GLY A 79 -3.95 -5.68 6.90
CA GLY A 79 -4.23 -6.36 8.16
C GLY A 79 -3.29 -7.53 8.44
N GLN A 80 -2.51 -7.98 7.44
CA GLN A 80 -1.55 -9.07 7.61
C GLN A 80 -0.20 -8.55 8.12
N ARG A 81 0.53 -9.44 8.76
CA ARG A 81 1.89 -9.19 9.25
C ARG A 81 2.81 -10.32 8.80
N ARG A 82 4.02 -9.98 8.36
CA ARG A 82 5.08 -10.95 8.03
C ARG A 82 6.38 -10.60 8.76
N PRO A 83 7.17 -11.60 9.17
CA PRO A 83 8.46 -11.36 9.80
C PRO A 83 9.40 -10.67 8.82
N ASN A 84 10.08 -9.62 9.27
CA ASN A 84 11.17 -8.99 8.54
C ASN A 84 12.51 -9.71 8.79
N ARG A 85 13.58 -9.20 8.21
CA ARG A 85 14.95 -9.73 8.38
C ARG A 85 15.43 -9.79 9.83
N THR A 86 14.85 -9.00 10.73
CA THR A 86 15.18 -8.99 12.17
C THR A 86 14.20 -9.82 13.01
N GLY A 87 13.32 -10.62 12.39
CA GLY A 87 12.29 -11.43 13.07
C GLY A 87 11.09 -10.63 13.61
N LYS A 88 11.02 -9.32 13.37
CA LYS A 88 9.90 -8.48 13.81
C LYS A 88 8.77 -8.50 12.80
N LEU A 89 7.53 -8.51 13.29
CA LEU A 89 6.34 -8.44 12.44
C LEU A 89 6.23 -7.06 11.76
N ALA A 90 6.24 -7.05 10.43
CA ALA A 90 6.07 -5.87 9.60
C ALA A 90 4.70 -5.87 8.92
N ILE A 91 4.16 -4.67 8.69
CA ILE A 91 2.92 -4.46 7.93
C ILE A 91 3.12 -4.94 6.50
N VAL A 92 2.16 -5.71 6.01
CA VAL A 92 2.03 -6.04 4.58
C VAL A 92 1.17 -4.96 3.92
N TRP A 93 1.74 -4.29 2.92
CA TRP A 93 1.05 -3.24 2.17
C TRP A 93 0.43 -3.82 0.90
N ILE A 94 -0.80 -3.40 0.60
CA ILE A 94 -1.52 -3.72 -0.63
C ILE A 94 -1.98 -2.42 -1.31
N ALA A 95 -2.16 -2.48 -2.63
CA ALA A 95 -2.89 -1.43 -3.34
C ALA A 95 -4.39 -1.50 -2.97
N PRO A 96 -5.11 -0.37 -2.97
CA PRO A 96 -6.54 -0.32 -2.68
C PRO A 96 -7.36 -1.11 -3.70
#